data_AF-A0A9C7RJ56-F1
#
_entry.id   AF-A0A9C7RJ56-F1
#
_cell.length_a   1.000
_cell.length_b   1.000
_cell.length_c   1.000
_cell.angle_alpha   90.00
_cell.angle_beta   90.00
_cell.angle_gamma   90.00
#
_symmetry.space_group_name_H-M   'P 1'
#
loop_
_entity.id
_entity.type
_entity.pdbx_description
1 polymer ?
#
loop_
_entity_poly.entity_id
_entity_poly.type
_entity_poly.pdbx_seq_one_letter_code
_entity_poly.pdbx_strand_id
1 'polypeptide(L)'
;MSLVVLAALYWATSSILINLIVQESRISAVSLAFWRDLTTSVVLIIFILLFRPGLFSISRENLPWLIAMGVISIGLFHVLWNTSVVLFGASVATVIQSNAPIFVTIIARFVFSEPINPRKIIAVAFSVIGTILSSG
;
A
#
# COMPACT_ATOMS: atom_id res chain seq x y z
N MET A 1 8.18 -12.58 -13.72
CA MET A 1 7.17 -11.86 -14.52
C MET A 1 5.74 -12.23 -14.11
N SER A 2 5.38 -13.52 -14.04
CA SER A 2 4.02 -13.99 -13.71
C SER A 2 3.43 -13.46 -12.39
N LEU A 3 4.21 -13.45 -11.29
CA LEU A 3 3.76 -12.94 -9.98
C LEU A 3 3.41 -11.44 -10.00
N VAL A 4 4.16 -10.64 -10.77
CA VAL A 4 3.94 -9.19 -10.88
C VAL A 4 2.64 -8.90 -11.62
N VAL A 5 2.37 -9.65 -12.69
CA VAL A 5 1.11 -9.54 -13.45
C VAL A 5 -0.08 -9.91 -12.58
N LEU A 6 0.02 -11.00 -11.80
CA LEU A 6 -1.04 -11.40 -10.88
C LEU A 6 -1.29 -10.33 -9.80
N ALA A 7 -0.23 -9.78 -9.20
CA ALA A 7 -0.37 -8.70 -8.22
C ALA A 7 -1.06 -7.47 -8.82
N ALA A 8 -0.69 -7.08 -10.04
CA ALA A 8 -1.31 -5.95 -10.74
C ALA A 8 -2.80 -6.21 -11.03
N LEU A 9 -3.17 -7.43 -11.44
CA LEU A 9 -4.56 -7.81 -11.65
C LEU A 9 -5.37 -7.71 -10.35
N TYR A 10 -4.89 -8.31 -9.26
CA TYR A 10 -5.55 -8.22 -7.95
C TYR A 10 -5.71 -6.77 -7.47
N TRP A 11 -4.68 -5.94 -7.68
CA TRP A 11 -4.71 -4.52 -7.30
C TRP A 11 -5.75 -3.72 -8.10
N ALA A 12 -5.79 -3.93 -9.41
CA ALA A 12 -6.75 -3.28 -10.29
C ALA A 12 -8.19 -3.68 -9.95
N THR A 13 -8.45 -4.98 -9.77
CA THR A 13 -9.78 -5.48 -9.38
C THR A 13 -10.20 -4.94 -8.02
N SER A 14 -9.30 -4.90 -7.04
CA SER A 14 -9.59 -4.34 -5.71
C SER A 14 -10.04 -2.88 -5.78
N SER A 15 -9.41 -2.06 -6.64
CA SER A 15 -9.75 -0.65 -6.78
C SER A 15 -11.15 -0.43 -7.36
N ILE A 16 -11.56 -1.30 -8.29
CA ILE A 16 -12.91 -1.29 -8.86
C ILE A 16 -13.94 -1.68 -7.79
N LEU A 17 -13.69 -2.76 -7.05
CA LEU A 17 -14.58 -3.23 -5.99
C LEU A 17 -14.77 -2.19 -4.87
N ILE A 18 -13.70 -1.49 -4.48
CA ILE A 18 -13.76 -0.40 -3.49
C ILE A 18 -14.75 0.68 -3.94
N ASN A 19 -14.65 1.13 -5.20
CA ASN A 19 -15.55 2.15 -5.73
C ASN A 19 -17.00 1.68 -5.75
N LEU A 20 -17.27 0.46 -6.22
CA LEU A 20 -18.61 -0.11 -6.25
C LEU A 20 -19.22 -0.22 -4.85
N ILE A 21 -18.48 -0.78 -3.89
CA ILE A 21 -18.96 -1.00 -2.52
C ILE A 21 -19.25 0.33 -1.83
N VAL A 22 -18.37 1.33 -1.96
CA VAL A 22 -18.58 2.64 -1.33
C VAL A 22 -19.80 3.37 -1.93
N GLN A 23 -20.00 3.26 -3.25
CA GLN A 23 -21.13 3.91 -3.93
C GLN A 23 -22.47 3.22 -3.60
N GLU A 24 -22.52 1.90 -3.54
CA GLU A 24 -23.76 1.15 -3.35
C GLU A 24 -24.15 0.97 -1.87
N SER A 25 -23.16 0.84 -0.97
CA SER A 25 -23.41 0.38 0.41
C SER A 25 -23.52 1.51 1.44
N ARG A 26 -23.29 2.77 1.04
CA ARG A 26 -23.12 3.94 1.97
C ARG A 26 -22.05 3.73 3.06
N ILE A 27 -21.19 2.72 2.92
CA ILE A 27 -20.10 2.44 3.86
C ILE A 27 -18.94 3.39 3.55
N SER A 28 -18.37 4.02 4.57
CA SER A 28 -17.21 4.90 4.38
C SER A 28 -15.99 4.10 3.92
N ALA A 29 -15.13 4.74 3.11
CA ALA A 29 -13.89 4.14 2.61
C ALA A 29 -12.99 3.62 3.75
N VAL A 30 -13.01 4.32 4.88
CA VAL A 30 -12.27 3.96 6.11
C VAL A 30 -12.83 2.70 6.74
N SER A 31 -14.16 2.56 6.82
CA SER A 31 -14.80 1.37 7.37
C SER A 31 -14.55 0.14 6.50
N LEU A 32 -14.57 0.30 5.17
CA LEU A 32 -14.20 -0.77 4.24
C LEU A 32 -12.74 -1.21 4.41
N ALA A 33 -11.81 -0.25 4.50
CA ALA A 33 -10.39 -0.53 4.75
C ALA A 33 -10.20 -1.29 6.07
N PHE A 34 -10.85 -0.84 7.14
CA PHE A 34 -10.78 -1.48 8.45
C PHE A 34 -11.24 -2.94 8.39
N TRP A 35 -12.41 -3.21 7.82
CA TRP A 35 -12.93 -4.58 7.74
C TRP A 35 -12.09 -5.48 6.86
N ARG A 36 -11.56 -4.97 5.75
CA ARG A 36 -10.66 -5.71 4.86
C ARG A 36 -9.36 -6.08 5.57
N ASP A 37 -8.74 -5.13 6.27
CA ASP A 37 -7.45 -5.33 6.94
C ASP A 37 -7.60 -6.21 8.18
N LEU A 38 -8.71 -6.09 8.91
CA LEU A 38 -9.06 -6.99 10.01
C LEU A 38 -9.25 -8.42 9.52
N THR A 39 -10.03 -8.61 8.45
CA THR A 39 -10.26 -9.94 7.86
C THR A 39 -8.95 -10.55 7.37
N THR A 40 -8.12 -9.77 6.68
CA THR A 40 -6.79 -10.21 6.21
C THR A 40 -5.90 -10.63 7.38
N SER A 41 -5.88 -9.83 8.45
CA SER A 41 -5.09 -10.12 9.65
C SER A 41 -5.53 -11.42 10.32
N VAL A 42 -6.85 -11.62 10.49
CA VAL A 42 -7.41 -12.85 11.09
C VAL A 42 -7.07 -14.08 10.25
N VAL A 43 -7.27 -14.01 8.93
CA VAL A 43 -6.96 -15.11 8.01
C VAL A 43 -5.47 -15.46 8.05
N LEU A 44 -4.58 -14.46 8.03
CA LEU A 44 -3.14 -14.68 8.12
C LEU A 44 -2.72 -15.29 9.46
N ILE A 45 -3.30 -14.83 10.57
CA ILE A 45 -3.04 -15.40 11.90
C ILE A 45 -3.47 -16.87 11.93
N ILE A 46 -4.68 -17.18 11.48
CA ILE A 46 -5.19 -18.57 11.42
C ILE A 46 -4.28 -19.43 10.53
N PHE A 47 -3.89 -18.94 9.36
CA PHE A 47 -2.99 -19.65 8.45
C PHE A 47 -1.62 -19.93 9.10
N ILE A 48 -1.03 -18.94 9.76
CA ILE A 48 0.25 -19.10 10.47
C ILE A 48 0.10 -20.15 11.58
N LEU A 49 -0.96 -20.08 12.39
CA LEU A 49 -1.17 -21.03 13.49
C LEU A 49 -1.37 -22.47 12.99
N LEU A 50 -2.06 -22.66 11.86
CA LEU A 50 -2.35 -23.98 11.30
C LEU A 50 -1.16 -24.61 10.55
N PHE A 51 -0.42 -23.82 9.78
CA PHE A 51 0.60 -24.35 8.86
C PHE A 51 2.03 -24.08 9.29
N ARG A 52 2.28 -23.00 10.04
CA ARG A 52 3.63 -22.58 10.46
C ARG A 52 3.65 -21.93 11.85
N PRO A 53 3.22 -22.63 12.90
CA PRO A 53 3.12 -22.05 14.25
C PRO A 53 4.45 -21.52 14.77
N GLY A 54 5.59 -22.07 14.30
CA GLY A 54 6.92 -21.58 14.64
C GLY A 54 7.22 -20.13 14.21
N LEU A 55 6.49 -19.59 13.23
CA LEU A 55 6.61 -18.18 12.83
C LEU A 55 5.92 -17.22 13.83
N PHE A 56 5.06 -17.74 14.71
CA PHE A 56 4.39 -16.94 15.74
C PHE A 56 5.29 -16.67 16.96
N SER A 57 6.52 -17.19 16.96
CA SER A 57 7.56 -16.90 17.95
C SER A 57 8.17 -15.51 17.74
N ILE A 58 7.36 -14.46 17.87
CA ILE A 58 7.83 -13.08 17.81
C ILE A 58 8.38 -12.70 19.18
N SER A 59 9.63 -12.24 19.26
CA SER A 59 10.17 -11.72 20.52
C SER A 59 9.34 -10.52 20.98
N ARG A 60 9.04 -10.45 22.29
CA ARG A 60 8.24 -9.34 22.86
C ARG A 60 8.86 -7.97 22.59
N GLU A 61 10.17 -7.92 22.38
CA GLU A 61 10.94 -6.73 22.00
C GLU A 61 10.63 -6.22 20.59
N ASN A 62 10.27 -7.11 19.66
CA ASN A 62 9.91 -6.75 18.29
C ASN A 62 8.42 -6.39 18.14
N LEU A 63 7.60 -6.66 19.14
CA LEU A 63 6.15 -6.42 19.09
C LEU A 63 5.79 -4.94 18.91
N PRO A 64 6.42 -3.98 19.62
CA PRO A 64 6.14 -2.55 19.41
C PRO A 64 6.49 -2.10 17.99
N TRP A 65 7.60 -2.58 17.42
CA TRP A 65 8.00 -2.29 16.04
C TRP A 65 7.01 -2.85 15.02
N LEU A 66 6.54 -4.09 15.24
CA LEU A 66 5.53 -4.71 14.40
C LEU A 66 4.21 -3.95 14.42
N ILE A 67 3.76 -3.53 15.62
CA ILE A 67 2.56 -2.70 15.77
C ILE A 67 2.75 -1.35 15.08
N ALA A 68 3.89 -0.69 15.28
CA ALA A 68 4.19 0.59 14.65
C ALA A 68 4.18 0.49 13.12
N MET A 69 4.78 -0.55 12.54
CA MET A 69 4.72 -0.80 11.10
C MET A 69 3.28 -1.07 10.62
N GLY A 70 2.51 -1.88 11.35
CA GLY A 70 1.11 -2.13 11.01
C GLY A 70 0.28 -0.85 11.00
N VAL A 71 0.38 -0.03 12.05
CA VAL A 71 -0.41 1.20 12.20
C VAL A 71 0.03 2.28 11.22
N ILE A 72 1.33 2.57 11.15
CA ILE A 72 1.88 3.69 10.38
C ILE A 72 1.98 3.32 8.89
N SER A 73 2.47 2.13 8.57
CA SER A 73 2.70 1.77 7.17
C SER A 73 1.46 1.21 6.50
N ILE A 74 0.68 0.36 7.16
CA ILE A 74 -0.49 -0.29 6.52
C ILE A 74 -1.76 0.51 6.81
N GLY A 75 -2.07 0.76 8.08
CA GLY A 75 -3.31 1.42 8.50
C GLY A 75 -3.45 2.82 7.91
N LEU A 76 -2.46 3.70 8.16
CA LEU A 76 -2.48 5.07 7.63
C LEU A 76 -2.48 5.08 6.09
N PHE A 77 -1.66 4.24 5.45
CA PHE A 77 -1.62 4.15 4.00
C PHE A 77 -2.98 3.75 3.41
N HIS A 78 -3.63 2.73 3.96
CA HIS A 78 -4.93 2.28 3.46
C HIS A 78 -6.03 3.31 3.68
N VAL A 79 -6.02 4.03 4.81
CA VAL A 79 -6.97 5.14 5.03
C VAL A 79 -6.77 6.23 3.99
N LEU A 80 -5.54 6.68 3.79
CA LEU A 80 -5.21 7.72 2.81
C LEU A 80 -5.54 7.27 1.38
N TRP A 81 -5.14 6.06 1.01
CA TRP A 81 -5.41 5.48 -0.31
C TRP A 81 -6.89 5.38 -0.61
N ASN A 82 -7.68 4.74 0.26
CA ASN A 82 -9.12 4.60 0.04
C ASN A 82 -9.81 5.97 -0.01
N THR A 83 -9.37 6.92 0.82
CA THR A 83 -9.89 8.29 0.78
C THR A 83 -9.55 8.98 -0.54
N SER A 84 -8.32 8.86 -1.05
CA SER A 84 -7.91 9.41 -2.35
C SER A 84 -8.71 8.80 -3.51
N VAL A 85 -8.96 7.49 -3.47
CA VAL A 85 -9.78 6.81 -4.49
C VAL A 85 -11.21 7.34 -4.48
N VAL A 86 -11.79 7.58 -3.30
CA VAL A 86 -13.17 8.12 -3.19
C VAL A 86 -13.25 9.59 -3.60
N LEU A 87 -12.25 10.41 -3.26
CA LEU A 87 -12.26 11.85 -3.55
C LEU A 87 -11.90 12.18 -5.00
N PHE A 88 -10.90 11.50 -5.57
CA PHE A 88 -10.30 11.84 -6.87
C PHE A 88 -10.49 10.75 -7.92
N GLY A 89 -11.08 9.60 -7.56
CA GLY A 89 -11.16 8.42 -8.41
C GLY A 89 -9.87 7.59 -8.42
N ALA A 90 -10.00 6.33 -8.82
CA ALA A 90 -8.88 5.37 -8.84
C ALA A 90 -7.74 5.79 -9.78
N SER A 91 -8.03 6.46 -10.89
CA SER A 91 -7.02 6.90 -11.86
C SER A 91 -6.06 7.93 -11.23
N VAL A 92 -6.60 9.05 -10.73
CA VAL A 92 -5.80 10.12 -10.11
C VAL A 92 -5.07 9.61 -8.86
N ALA A 93 -5.73 8.79 -8.03
CA ALA A 93 -5.08 8.17 -6.87
C ALA A 93 -3.87 7.32 -7.26
N THR A 94 -3.99 6.52 -8.32
CA THR A 94 -2.89 5.66 -8.83
C THR A 94 -1.75 6.50 -9.40
N VAL A 95 -2.04 7.58 -10.12
CA VAL A 95 -1.03 8.54 -10.61
C VAL A 95 -0.24 9.14 -9.45
N ILE A 96 -0.91 9.56 -8.37
CA ILE A 96 -0.23 10.07 -7.16
C ILE A 96 0.64 8.98 -6.53
N GLN A 97 0.13 7.75 -6.43
CA GLN A 97 0.87 6.63 -5.85
C GLN A 97 2.08 6.21 -6.70
N SER A 98 2.01 6.30 -8.02
CA SER A 98 3.14 6.04 -8.93
C SER A 98 4.31 7.00 -8.71
N ASN A 99 4.07 8.16 -8.09
CA ASN A 99 5.10 9.10 -7.66
C ASN A 99 5.72 8.77 -6.29
N ALA A 100 5.30 7.70 -5.61
CA ALA A 100 5.88 7.26 -4.34
C ALA A 100 7.43 7.16 -4.35
N PRO A 101 8.10 6.70 -5.43
CA PRO A 101 9.57 6.66 -5.48
C PRO A 101 10.23 8.03 -5.29
N ILE A 102 9.57 9.13 -5.67
CA ILE A 102 10.05 10.50 -5.47
C ILE A 102 10.11 10.80 -3.98
N PHE A 103 8.98 10.61 -3.29
CA PHE A 103 8.85 10.87 -1.86
C PHE A 103 9.78 9.96 -1.05
N VAL A 104 9.84 8.67 -1.37
CA VAL A 104 10.73 7.71 -0.70
C VAL A 104 12.19 8.12 -0.88
N THR A 105 12.61 8.55 -2.08
CA THR A 105 14.00 8.97 -2.32
C THR A 105 14.37 10.21 -1.51
N ILE A 106 13.46 11.19 -1.43
CA ILE A 106 13.66 12.42 -0.65
C ILE A 106 13.71 12.08 0.84
N ILE A 107 12.73 11.34 1.35
CA ILE A 107 12.67 10.94 2.77
C ILE A 107 13.90 10.11 3.14
N ALA A 108 14.32 9.17 2.29
CA ALA A 108 15.49 8.35 2.56
C ALA A 108 16.78 9.16 2.66
N ARG A 109 16.91 10.26 1.90
CA ARG A 109 18.04 11.19 2.05
C ARG A 109 18.04 11.85 3.42
N PHE A 110 16.89 12.26 3.95
CA PHE A 110 16.81 12.96 5.24
C PHE A 110 16.85 12.03 6.44
N VAL A 111 16.12 10.91 6.40
CA VAL A 111 15.96 9.98 7.53
C VAL A 111 17.15 9.02 7.62
N PHE A 112 17.59 8.45 6.50
CA PHE A 112 18.65 7.44 6.46
C PHE A 112 19.99 8.02 6.02
N SER A 113 20.07 9.34 5.75
CA SER A 113 21.28 10.01 5.25
C SER A 113 21.86 9.40 3.97
N GLU A 114 21.05 8.64 3.22
CA GLU A 114 21.53 7.93 2.03
C GLU A 114 21.91 8.92 0.92
N PRO A 115 23.06 8.75 0.24
CA PRO A 115 23.43 9.60 -0.88
C PRO A 115 22.47 9.41 -2.06
N ILE A 116 22.07 10.52 -2.68
CA ILE A 116 21.27 10.48 -3.91
C ILE A 116 22.23 10.23 -5.08
N ASN A 117 22.31 8.96 -5.48
CA ASN A 117 23.14 8.55 -6.61
C ASN A 117 22.39 8.86 -7.94
N PRO A 118 23.07 9.25 -9.05
CA PRO A 118 22.45 9.42 -10.38
C PRO A 118 21.49 8.29 -10.81
N ARG A 119 21.72 7.03 -10.40
CA ARG A 119 20.78 5.93 -10.64
C ARG A 119 19.40 6.14 -10.00
N LYS A 120 19.34 6.69 -8.77
CA LYS A 120 18.06 7.01 -8.09
C LYS A 120 17.33 8.14 -8.80
N ILE A 121 18.08 9.15 -9.29
CA ILE A 121 17.52 10.27 -10.04
C ILE A 121 16.91 9.77 -11.36
N ILE A 122 17.61 8.90 -12.09
CA ILE A 122 17.10 8.30 -13.34
C ILE A 122 15.84 7.47 -13.06
N ALA A 123 15.82 6.64 -12.01
CA ALA A 123 14.64 5.86 -11.64
C ALA A 123 13.43 6.74 -11.29
N VAL A 124 13.67 7.85 -10.57
CA VAL A 124 12.65 8.87 -10.28
C VAL A 124 12.15 9.51 -11.57
N ALA A 125 13.04 9.92 -12.47
CA ALA A 125 12.67 10.54 -13.75
C ALA A 125 11.82 9.59 -14.61
N PHE A 126 12.21 8.31 -14.73
CA PHE A 126 11.41 7.31 -15.44
C PHE A 126 10.04 7.07 -14.79
N SER A 127 9.95 7.11 -13.46
CA SER A 127 8.67 6.97 -12.74
C SER A 127 7.74 8.15 -13.03
N VAL A 128 8.28 9.37 -13.07
CA VAL A 128 7.53 10.59 -13.45
C VAL A 128 7.06 10.51 -14.90
N ILE A 129 7.93 10.14 -15.84
CA ILE A 129 7.58 10.00 -17.26
C ILE A 129 6.47 8.95 -17.43
N GLY A 130 6.61 7.79 -16.79
CA GLY A 130 5.60 6.74 -16.82
C GLY A 130 4.25 7.21 -16.27
N THR A 131 4.29 8.03 -15.21
CA THR A 131 3.08 8.60 -14.61
C THR A 131 2.39 9.58 -15.57
N ILE A 132 3.13 10.50 -16.20
CA ILE A 132 2.60 11.46 -17.18
C ILE A 132 1.95 10.71 -18.35
N LEU A 133 2.62 9.68 -18.89
CA LEU A 133 2.09 8.87 -19.99
C LEU A 133 0.83 8.09 -19.60
N SER A 134 0.71 7.64 -18.35
CA SER A 134 -0.47 6.91 -17.86
C SER A 134 -1.66 7.79 -17.49
N SER A 135 -1.44 9.09 -17.30
CA SER A 135 -2.45 10.05 -16.84
C SER A 135 -3.24 10.74 -17.94
N GLY A 136 -2.88 10.50 -19.22
CA GLY A 136 -3.51 11.09 -20.41
C GLY A 136 -4.50 10.17 -21.09
#